data_AF-A0A2U1WQ63-F1
#
_entry.id   AF-A0A2U1WQ63-F1
#
_cell.length_a   1.000
_cell.length_b   1.000
_cell.length_c   1.000
_cell.angle_alpha   90.00
_cell.angle_beta   90.00
_cell.angle_gamma   90.00
#
_symmetry.space_group_name_H-M   'P 1'
#
loop_
_entity.id
_entity.type
_entity.pdbx_description
1 polymer ?
#
loop_
_entity_poly.entity_id
_entity_poly.type
_entity_poly.pdbx_seq_one_letter_code
_entity_poly.pdbx_strand_id
1 'polypeptide(L)'
;MTTLLRAQDAASRTFDIRVALNDLSSKVSDHLILEDRVLYPKLREHRDERVRAAAAELQDELNGLHTVCDHYFKAWSNVTSIAARFPTFRAETRAVLARLEERMKREDETLGPVLEQ
;
A
#
# COMPACT_ATOMS: atom_id res chain seq x y z
N MET A 1 0.54 9.87 9.21
CA MET A 1 1.80 9.07 9.26
C MET A 1 3.05 9.92 9.05
N THR A 2 3.13 10.73 7.98
CA THR A 2 4.35 11.48 7.60
C THR A 2 4.87 12.46 8.66
N THR A 3 3.98 13.10 9.43
CA THR A 3 4.33 13.97 10.56
C THR A 3 4.89 13.19 11.75
N LEU A 4 4.36 11.99 12.02
CA LEU A 4 4.82 11.12 13.12
C LEU A 4 6.22 10.56 12.88
N LEU A 5 6.66 10.46 11.62
CA LEU A 5 7.99 9.96 11.26
C LEU A 5 9.09 11.05 11.23
N ARG A 6 8.72 12.32 11.42
CA ARG A 6 9.64 13.48 11.29
C ARG A 6 10.03 14.09 12.64
N ALA A 7 9.33 13.77 13.72
CA ALA A 7 9.57 14.39 15.02
C ALA A 7 10.79 13.80 15.74
N GLN A 8 11.54 14.64 16.44
CA GLN A 8 12.75 14.25 17.18
C GLN A 8 12.44 13.29 18.34
N ASP A 9 11.20 13.31 18.83
CA ASP A 9 10.64 12.44 19.88
C ASP A 9 9.80 11.27 19.35
N ALA A 10 9.80 11.02 18.04
CA ALA A 10 8.93 10.02 17.43
C ALA A 10 9.13 8.59 17.99
N ALA A 11 10.36 8.27 18.42
CA ALA A 11 10.66 7.00 19.10
C ALA A 11 9.94 6.86 20.46
N SER A 12 9.55 7.97 21.09
CA SER A 12 8.77 8.00 22.33
C SER A 12 7.26 7.93 22.09
N ARG A 13 6.80 8.08 20.83
CA ARG A 13 5.37 8.05 20.43
C ARG A 13 4.97 6.74 19.78
N THR A 14 5.55 5.62 20.21
CA THR A 14 5.33 4.31 19.58
C THR A 14 3.87 3.85 19.63
N PHE A 15 3.11 4.26 20.64
CA PHE A 15 1.67 3.96 20.73
C PHE A 15 0.89 4.66 19.61
N ASP A 16 1.07 5.97 19.43
CA ASP A 16 0.41 6.73 18.35
C ASP A 16 0.79 6.20 16.97
N ILE A 17 2.07 5.84 16.79
CA ILE A 17 2.56 5.18 15.57
C ILE A 17 1.83 3.85 15.36
N ARG A 18 1.65 3.05 16.41
CA ARG A 18 0.98 1.75 16.31
C ARG A 18 -0.48 1.89 15.93
N VAL A 19 -1.18 2.88 16.50
CA VAL A 19 -2.56 3.22 16.12
C VAL A 19 -2.63 3.61 14.65
N ALA A 20 -1.74 4.51 14.21
CA ALA A 20 -1.69 4.91 12.81
C ALA A 20 -1.33 3.75 11.86
N LEU A 21 -0.49 2.81 12.28
CA LEU A 21 -0.14 1.62 11.49
C LEU A 21 -1.32 0.64 11.37
N ASN A 22 -2.13 0.50 12.42
CA ASN A 22 -3.35 -0.31 12.35
C ASN A 22 -4.33 0.26 11.33
N ASP A 23 -4.59 1.56 11.41
CA ASP A 23 -5.47 2.26 10.47
C ASP A 23 -4.96 2.14 9.02
N LEU A 24 -3.65 2.37 8.82
CA LEU A 24 -3.02 2.19 7.51
C LEU A 24 -3.13 0.74 7.02
N SER A 25 -2.88 -0.24 7.88
CA SER A 25 -2.96 -1.66 7.52
C SER A 25 -4.36 -2.04 7.07
N SER A 26 -5.40 -1.62 7.80
CA SER A 26 -6.79 -1.91 7.39
C SER A 26 -7.08 -1.31 6.02
N LYS A 27 -6.78 -0.01 5.84
CA LYS A 27 -7.05 0.68 4.56
C LYS A 27 -6.32 0.07 3.38
N VAL A 28 -5.04 -0.27 3.56
CA VAL A 28 -4.25 -0.92 2.51
C VAL A 28 -4.82 -2.30 2.22
N SER A 29 -5.06 -3.14 3.24
CA SER A 29 -5.62 -4.47 3.02
C SER A 29 -6.98 -4.43 2.32
N ASP A 30 -7.89 -3.55 2.75
CA ASP A 30 -9.21 -3.41 2.14
C ASP A 30 -9.11 -2.96 0.68
N HIS A 31 -8.23 -2.00 0.39
CA HIS A 31 -7.98 -1.51 -0.96
C HIS A 31 -7.43 -2.62 -1.89
N LEU A 32 -6.37 -3.31 -1.47
CA LEU A 32 -5.77 -4.36 -2.30
C LEU A 32 -6.73 -5.56 -2.50
N ILE A 33 -7.52 -5.92 -1.48
CA ILE A 33 -8.56 -6.96 -1.60
C ILE A 33 -9.64 -6.55 -2.61
N LEU A 34 -10.10 -5.30 -2.55
CA LEU A 34 -11.09 -4.79 -3.50
C LEU A 34 -10.55 -4.86 -4.93
N GLU A 35 -9.29 -4.51 -5.13
CA GLU A 35 -8.68 -4.53 -6.44
C GLU A 35 -8.53 -5.94 -6.99
N ASP A 36 -7.98 -6.85 -6.20
CA ASP A 36 -7.76 -8.25 -6.58
C ASP A 36 -9.07 -8.99 -6.87
N ARG A 37 -10.09 -8.80 -6.02
CA ARG A 37 -11.32 -9.60 -6.07
C ARG A 37 -12.45 -8.97 -6.85
N VAL A 38 -12.39 -7.67 -7.10
CA VAL A 38 -13.52 -6.93 -7.69
C VAL A 38 -13.09 -6.11 -8.89
N LEU A 39 -12.12 -5.19 -8.72
CA LEU A 39 -11.78 -4.25 -9.80
C LEU A 39 -11.16 -4.97 -10.99
N TYR A 40 -10.02 -5.62 -10.82
CA TYR A 40 -9.31 -6.25 -11.93
C TYR A 40 -10.10 -7.38 -12.60
N PRO A 41 -10.82 -8.26 -11.87
CA PRO A 41 -11.70 -9.25 -12.49
C PRO A 41 -12.73 -8.61 -13.42
N LYS A 42 -13.37 -7.51 -13.02
CA LYS A 42 -14.33 -6.78 -13.87
C LYS A 42 -13.67 -6.16 -15.10
N LEU A 43 -12.49 -5.56 -14.94
CA LEU A 43 -11.78 -4.92 -16.04
C LEU A 43 -11.26 -5.94 -17.06
N ARG A 44 -10.93 -7.16 -16.62
CA ARG A 44 -10.55 -8.26 -17.52
C ARG A 44 -11.70 -8.77 -18.39
N GLU A 45 -12.94 -8.52 -18.00
CA GLU A 45 -14.13 -8.82 -18.81
C GLU A 45 -14.55 -7.64 -19.71
N HIS A 46 -13.81 -6.53 -19.67
CA HIS A 46 -14.13 -5.36 -20.47
C HIS A 46 -14.03 -5.65 -21.98
N ARG A 47 -14.89 -5.01 -22.77
CA ARG A 47 -14.98 -5.19 -24.23
C ARG A 47 -13.76 -4.66 -24.97
N ASP A 48 -13.16 -3.57 -24.48
CA ASP A 48 -11.90 -3.03 -25.01
C ASP A 48 -10.70 -3.88 -24.58
N GLU A 49 -9.91 -4.35 -25.54
CA GLU A 49 -8.69 -5.11 -25.33
C GLU A 49 -7.62 -4.34 -24.54
N ARG A 50 -7.54 -3.02 -24.72
CA ARG A 50 -6.58 -2.16 -24.01
C ARG A 50 -6.86 -2.13 -22.52
N VAL A 51 -8.13 -2.06 -22.12
CA VAL A 51 -8.55 -2.15 -20.71
C VAL A 51 -8.16 -3.51 -20.13
N ARG A 52 -8.42 -4.60 -20.87
CA ARG A 52 -8.09 -5.95 -20.40
C ARG A 52 -6.58 -6.14 -20.21
N ALA A 53 -5.78 -5.65 -21.15
CA ALA A 53 -4.32 -5.74 -21.08
C ALA A 53 -3.77 -4.93 -19.89
N ALA A 54 -4.20 -3.68 -19.75
CA ALA A 54 -3.84 -2.84 -18.61
C ALA A 54 -4.20 -3.48 -17.25
N ALA A 55 -5.40 -4.05 -17.14
CA ALA A 55 -5.84 -4.71 -15.91
C ALA A 55 -4.99 -5.95 -15.57
N ALA A 56 -4.57 -6.72 -16.57
CA ALA A 56 -3.71 -7.88 -16.35
C ALA A 56 -2.32 -7.47 -15.85
N GLU A 57 -1.71 -6.46 -16.46
CA GLU A 57 -0.40 -5.94 -16.04
C GLU A 57 -0.42 -5.40 -14.61
N LEU A 58 -1.44 -4.61 -14.27
CA LEU A 58 -1.58 -4.03 -12.92
C LEU A 58 -1.89 -5.10 -11.86
N GLN A 59 -2.65 -6.14 -12.21
CA GLN A 59 -2.95 -7.27 -11.30
C GLN A 59 -1.70 -8.10 -11.00
N ASP A 60 -0.83 -8.35 -11.98
CA ASP A 60 0.42 -9.09 -11.75
C ASP A 60 1.36 -8.33 -10.79
N GLU A 61 1.41 -7.01 -10.89
CA GLU A 61 2.17 -6.16 -9.95
C GLU A 61 1.59 -6.18 -8.53
N LEU A 62 0.26 -6.35 -8.38
CA LEU A 62 -0.44 -6.36 -7.09
C LEU A 62 -0.02 -7.52 -6.19
N ASN A 63 0.23 -8.71 -6.75
CA ASN A 63 0.61 -9.89 -5.95
C ASN A 63 1.93 -9.69 -5.18
N GLY A 64 2.89 -9.00 -5.80
CA GLY A 64 4.16 -8.65 -5.15
C GLY A 64 3.95 -7.67 -3.99
N LEU A 65 3.02 -6.74 -4.14
CA LEU A 65 2.72 -5.71 -3.14
C LEU A 65 2.03 -6.29 -1.90
N HIS A 66 1.08 -7.21 -2.05
CA HIS A 66 0.47 -7.93 -0.93
C HIS A 66 1.52 -8.52 0.01
N THR A 67 2.48 -9.26 -0.57
CA THR A 67 3.55 -9.91 0.20
C THR A 67 4.42 -8.90 0.95
N VAL A 68 4.79 -7.79 0.30
CA VAL A 68 5.60 -6.73 0.91
C VAL A 68 4.86 -6.06 2.07
N CYS A 69 3.58 -5.72 1.87
CA CYS A 69 2.74 -5.09 2.90
C CYS A 69 2.52 -6.02 4.09
N ASP A 70 2.17 -7.29 3.86
CA ASP A 70 1.94 -8.27 4.91
C ASP A 70 3.19 -8.49 5.77
N HIS A 71 4.35 -8.65 5.13
CA HIS A 71 5.62 -8.79 5.84
C HIS A 71 5.92 -7.55 6.68
N TYR A 72 5.74 -6.36 6.12
CA TYR A 72 5.97 -5.09 6.82
C TYR A 72 5.05 -4.92 8.03
N PHE A 73 3.74 -5.08 7.87
CA PHE A 73 2.79 -4.90 8.98
C PHE A 73 3.02 -5.92 10.10
N LYS A 74 3.38 -7.16 9.74
CA LYS A 74 3.77 -8.18 10.71
C LYS A 74 5.04 -7.80 11.48
N ALA A 75 6.07 -7.32 10.78
CA ALA A 75 7.35 -6.93 11.38
C ALA A 75 7.24 -5.79 12.40
N TRP A 76 6.26 -4.90 12.23
CA TRP A 76 6.04 -3.70 13.06
C TRP A 76 4.73 -3.73 13.87
N SER A 77 4.20 -4.93 14.13
CA SER A 77 2.97 -5.15 14.89
C SER A 77 3.09 -4.88 16.40
N ASN A 78 4.29 -4.63 16.91
CA ASN A 78 4.58 -4.40 18.33
C ASN A 78 5.33 -3.08 18.55
N VAL A 79 4.87 -2.29 19.54
CA VAL A 79 5.50 -1.03 19.97
C VAL A 79 6.95 -1.20 20.41
N THR A 80 7.29 -2.34 21.04
CA THR A 80 8.66 -2.63 21.47
C THR A 80 9.62 -2.76 20.29
N SER A 81 9.17 -3.43 19.22
CA SER A 81 9.96 -3.58 17.99
C SER A 81 10.22 -2.22 17.34
N ILE A 82 9.20 -1.36 17.29
CA ILE A 82 9.28 0.00 16.74
C ILE A 82 10.27 0.84 17.55
N ALA A 83 10.18 0.82 18.87
CA ALA A 83 11.06 1.60 19.75
C ALA A 83 12.53 1.16 19.59
N ALA A 84 12.78 -0.15 19.62
CA ALA A 84 14.14 -0.71 19.57
C ALA A 84 14.84 -0.49 18.22
N ARG A 85 14.07 -0.37 17.12
CA ARG A 85 14.61 -0.28 15.75
C ARG A 85 14.01 0.87 14.98
N PHE A 86 13.82 2.02 15.64
CA PHE A 86 13.10 3.16 15.08
C PHE A 86 13.68 3.68 13.75
N PRO A 87 15.02 3.81 13.56
CA PRO A 87 15.56 4.24 12.27
C PRO A 87 15.20 3.29 11.11
N THR A 88 15.26 1.98 11.36
CA THR A 88 14.87 0.94 10.39
C THR A 88 13.39 1.00 10.10
N PHE A 89 12.53 1.04 11.14
CA PHE A 89 11.10 1.23 11.00
C PHE A 89 10.79 2.42 10.10
N ARG A 90 11.36 3.58 10.40
CA ARG A 90 11.15 4.81 9.63
C ARG A 90 11.54 4.67 8.16
N ALA A 91 12.66 4.02 7.87
CA ALA A 91 13.11 3.80 6.50
C ALA A 91 12.17 2.86 5.74
N GLU A 92 11.79 1.75 6.35
CA GLU A 92 10.86 0.78 5.76
C GLU A 92 9.46 1.38 5.57
N THR A 93 8.93 2.13 6.53
CA THR A 93 7.64 2.81 6.38
C THR A 93 7.64 3.74 5.19
N ARG A 94 8.71 4.53 4.99
CA ARG A 94 8.82 5.44 3.85
C ARG A 94 8.87 4.67 2.52
N ALA A 95 9.60 3.56 2.48
CA ALA A 95 9.68 2.73 1.29
C ALA A 95 8.32 2.09 0.93
N VAL A 96 7.58 1.58 1.93
CA VAL A 96 6.24 1.02 1.71
C VAL A 96 5.26 2.08 1.24
N LEU A 97 5.24 3.25 1.88
CA LEU A 97 4.36 4.35 1.46
C LEU A 97 4.65 4.82 0.04
N ALA A 98 5.94 4.96 -0.33
CA ALA A 98 6.32 5.36 -1.68
C ALA A 98 5.88 4.32 -2.74
N ARG A 99 5.95 3.02 -2.43
CA ARG A 99 5.46 1.97 -3.33
C ARG A 99 3.95 2.00 -3.52
N LEU A 100 3.21 2.25 -2.44
CA LEU A 100 1.75 2.41 -2.51
C LEU A 100 1.36 3.63 -3.35
N GLU A 101 2.05 4.76 -3.14
CA GLU A 101 1.82 6.00 -3.89
C GLU A 101 2.12 5.85 -5.38
N GLU A 102 3.26 5.24 -5.73
CA GLU A 102 3.62 4.99 -7.13
C GLU A 102 2.59 4.08 -7.82
N ARG A 103 2.08 3.08 -7.10
CA ARG A 103 1.06 2.19 -7.66
C ARG A 103 -0.26 2.91 -7.91
N MET A 104 -0.79 3.64 -6.92
CA MET A 104 -2.04 4.41 -7.10
C MET A 104 -1.91 5.37 -8.29
N LYS A 105 -0.76 6.04 -8.42
CA LYS A 105 -0.48 6.90 -9.57
C LYS A 105 -0.50 6.13 -10.89
N ARG A 106 0.15 4.96 -10.94
CA ARG A 106 0.18 4.13 -12.14
C ARG A 106 -1.22 3.65 -12.54
N GLU A 107 -2.06 3.31 -11.57
CA GLU A 107 -3.45 2.95 -11.81
C GLU A 107 -4.24 4.10 -12.40
N ASP A 108 -4.13 5.30 -11.83
CA ASP A 108 -4.78 6.50 -12.36
C ASP A 108 -4.34 6.81 -13.79
N GLU A 109 -3.04 6.73 -14.07
CA GLU A 109 -2.47 6.99 -15.40
C GLU A 109 -2.82 5.92 -16.43
N THR A 110 -2.96 4.66 -16.01
CA THR A 110 -3.19 3.53 -16.93
C THR A 110 -4.68 3.26 -17.13
N LEU A 111 -5.50 3.35 -16.09
CA LEU A 111 -6.94 3.04 -16.15
C LEU A 111 -7.78 4.27 -16.46
N GLY A 112 -7.43 5.45 -15.93
CA GLY A 112 -8.21 6.68 -16.11
C GLY A 112 -8.51 6.99 -17.58
N PRO A 113 -7.49 7.09 -18.45
CA PRO A 113 -7.70 7.40 -19.86
C PRO A 113 -8.49 6.36 -20.64
N VAL A 114 -8.52 5.10 -20.20
CA VAL A 114 -9.17 4.00 -20.93
C VAL A 114 -10.60 3.75 -20.44
N LEU A 115 -10.93 4.17 -19.22
CA LEU A 115 -12.29 4.08 -18.66
C LEU A 115 -13.17 5.28 -19.01
N GLU A 116 -12.59 6.41 -19.37
CA GLU A 116 -13.31 7.63 -19.76
C GLU A 116 -13.65 7.70 -21.27
N GLN A 117 -13.32 6.67 -22.06
CA GLN A 117 -13.60 6.56 -23.50
C GLN A 117 -14.85 5.71 -23.78
#